data_AF-A0AA87ZVW6-F1
#
_entry.id   AF-A0AA87ZVW6-F1
#
_cell.length_a   1.000
_cell.length_b   1.000
_cell.length_c   1.000
_cell.angle_alpha   90.00
_cell.angle_beta   90.00
_cell.angle_gamma   90.00
#
_symmetry.space_group_name_H-M   'P 1'
#
loop_
_entity.id
_entity.type
_entity.pdbx_description
1 polymer ?
#
loop_
_entity_poly.entity_id
_entity_poly.type
_entity_poly.pdbx_seq_one_letter_code
_entity_poly.pdbx_strand_id
1 'polypeptide(L)'
;MTTPECVPERYKQDNNDNQTANFALLPSIPVIDFALLNNGDAEELNKLDFACKEWGFFLACFPIVNHGAAAEVLSNVKAAVAAVDE
;
A
#
# COMPACT_ATOMS: atom_id res chain seq x y z
N MET A 1 2.50 -27.87 21.71
CA MET A 1 3.17 -27.13 20.62
C MET A 1 2.93 -27.90 19.34
N THR A 2 1.88 -27.55 18.60
CA THR A 2 1.58 -28.15 17.30
C THR A 2 1.86 -27.11 16.23
N THR A 3 2.92 -27.31 15.48
CA THR A 3 3.15 -26.60 14.22
C THR A 3 1.98 -26.91 13.28
N PRO A 4 1.48 -25.94 12.49
CA PRO A 4 0.42 -26.21 11.53
C PRO A 4 1.05 -26.96 10.35
N GLU A 5 1.03 -28.30 10.42
CA GLU A 5 1.57 -29.18 9.37
C GLU A 5 0.68 -29.15 8.11
N CYS A 6 -0.51 -28.54 8.18
CA CYS A 6 -1.40 -28.32 7.05
C CYS A 6 -2.25 -27.05 7.24
N VAL A 7 -2.42 -26.26 6.17
CA VAL A 7 -3.31 -25.10 6.13
C VAL A 7 -4.77 -25.59 6.16
N PRO A 8 -5.61 -25.12 7.11
CA PRO A 8 -7.03 -25.50 7.18
C PRO A 8 -7.81 -25.15 5.90
N GLU A 9 -8.83 -25.95 5.55
CA GLU A 9 -9.54 -25.77 4.27
C GLU A 9 -10.21 -24.42 4.08
N ARG A 10 -10.69 -23.80 5.17
CA ARG A 10 -11.23 -22.43 5.15
C ARG A 10 -10.24 -21.34 4.71
N TYR A 11 -8.94 -21.66 4.63
CA TYR A 11 -7.88 -20.76 4.16
C TYR A 11 -7.27 -21.21 2.83
N LYS A 12 -7.70 -22.34 2.26
CA LYS A 12 -7.28 -22.72 0.90
C LYS A 12 -8.11 -21.92 -0.09
N GLN A 13 -7.44 -21.06 -0.84
CA GLN A 13 -8.07 -20.29 -1.89
C GLN A 13 -8.32 -21.19 -3.10
N ASP A 14 -9.54 -21.16 -3.65
CA ASP A 14 -9.84 -21.90 -4.87
C ASP A 14 -8.97 -21.41 -6.01
N ASN A 15 -8.32 -22.36 -6.70
CA ASN A 15 -7.37 -22.08 -7.77
C ASN A 15 -8.02 -21.51 -9.05
N ASN A 16 -9.29 -21.08 -8.98
CA ASN A 16 -10.01 -20.35 -10.03
C ASN A 16 -9.95 -18.83 -9.84
N ASP A 17 -9.59 -18.36 -8.64
CA ASP A 17 -9.31 -16.94 -8.35
C ASP A 17 -7.83 -16.59 -8.54
N ASN A 18 -7.01 -17.57 -8.98
CA ASN A 18 -5.62 -17.35 -9.37
C ASN A 18 -5.53 -16.68 -10.77
N GLN A 19 -6.42 -15.74 -11.08
CA GLN A 19 -6.07 -14.74 -12.05
C GLN A 19 -4.82 -14.08 -11.50
N THR A 20 -3.68 -14.57 -11.98
CA THR A 20 -2.38 -13.99 -11.75
C THR A 20 -2.53 -12.68 -12.49
N ALA A 21 -3.01 -11.65 -11.79
CA ALA A 21 -3.09 -10.32 -12.33
C ALA A 21 -1.68 -10.08 -12.84
N ASN A 22 -1.54 -9.92 -14.15
CA ASN A 22 -0.25 -9.70 -14.76
C ASN A 22 0.20 -8.33 -14.24
N PHE A 23 0.90 -8.31 -13.10
CA PHE A 23 1.36 -7.09 -12.45
C PHE A 23 2.28 -6.30 -13.39
N ALA A 24 2.88 -6.99 -14.38
CA ALA A 24 3.64 -6.38 -15.48
C ALA A 24 2.79 -5.51 -16.44
N LEU A 25 1.46 -5.70 -16.47
CA LEU A 25 0.53 -4.89 -17.26
C LEU A 25 -0.17 -3.81 -16.43
N LEU A 26 0.01 -3.81 -15.11
CA LEU A 26 -0.54 -2.75 -14.28
C LEU A 26 0.26 -1.48 -14.52
N PRO A 27 -0.40 -0.32 -14.62
CA PRO A 27 0.30 0.96 -14.67
C PRO A 27 1.25 1.06 -13.47
N SER A 28 2.42 1.67 -13.66
CA SER A 28 3.35 1.92 -12.55
C SER A 28 2.66 2.78 -11.49
N ILE A 29 2.72 2.36 -10.23
CA ILE A 29 2.16 3.13 -9.11
C ILE A 29 2.87 4.49 -9.05
N PRO A 30 2.14 5.62 -9.07
CA PRO A 30 2.74 6.94 -8.94
C PRO A 30 3.29 7.14 -7.53
N VAL A 31 4.53 7.63 -7.43
CA VAL A 31 5.14 8.09 -6.18
C VAL A 31 4.99 9.61 -6.13
N ILE A 32 4.50 10.15 -5.02
CA ILE A 32 4.25 11.58 -4.85
C ILE A 32 5.15 12.13 -3.73
N ASP A 33 5.91 13.17 -4.04
CA ASP A 33 6.72 13.91 -3.08
C ASP A 33 5.93 15.09 -2.51
N PHE A 34 5.53 14.97 -1.25
CA PHE A 34 4.71 16.00 -0.60
C PHE A 34 5.48 17.27 -0.27
N ALA A 35 6.81 17.23 -0.17
CA ALA A 35 7.60 18.44 0.02
C ALA A 35 7.58 19.30 -1.26
N LEU A 36 7.75 18.67 -2.42
CA LEU A 36 7.67 19.35 -3.72
C LEU A 36 6.25 19.83 -4.02
N LEU A 37 5.25 18.99 -3.74
CA LEU A 37 3.84 19.38 -3.85
C LEU A 37 3.53 20.62 -3.01
N ASN A 38 3.98 20.66 -1.75
CA ASN A 38 3.77 21.81 -0.86
C ASN A 38 4.51 23.07 -1.33
N ASN A 39 5.60 22.92 -2.09
CA ASN A 39 6.31 24.02 -2.73
C ASN A 39 5.63 24.51 -4.02
N GLY A 40 4.48 23.93 -4.40
CA GLY A 40 3.70 24.34 -5.57
C GLY A 40 4.15 23.67 -6.87
N ASP A 41 4.84 22.53 -6.79
CA ASP A 41 5.26 21.80 -7.98
C ASP A 41 4.05 21.25 -8.76
N ALA A 42 3.94 21.67 -10.02
CA ALA A 42 2.82 21.31 -10.88
C ALA A 42 2.88 19.85 -11.35
N GLU A 43 4.07 19.23 -11.37
CA GLU A 43 4.24 17.83 -11.76
C GLU A 43 3.71 16.91 -10.66
N GLU A 44 4.06 17.16 -9.40
CA GLU A 44 3.52 16.44 -8.24
C GLU A 44 2.02 16.64 -8.09
N LEU A 45 1.51 17.83 -8.40
CA LEU A 45 0.07 18.10 -8.40
C LEU A 45 -0.67 17.29 -9.47
N ASN A 46 -0.10 17.19 -10.68
CA ASN A 46 -0.66 16.37 -11.76
C ASN A 46 -0.57 14.87 -11.45
N LYS A 47 0.51 14.41 -10.81
CA LYS A 47 0.64 13.02 -10.33
C LYS A 47 -0.45 12.70 -9.30
N LEU A 48 -0.70 13.62 -8.37
CA LEU A 48 -1.77 13.48 -7.38
C LEU A 48 -3.16 13.45 -8.05
N ASP A 49 -3.45 14.35 -8.99
CA ASP A 49 -4.71 14.38 -9.73
C ASP A 49 -4.94 13.10 -10.54
N PHE A 50 -3.91 12.62 -11.24
CA PHE A 50 -3.94 11.35 -11.97
C PHE A 50 -4.14 10.15 -11.03
N ALA A 51 -3.41 10.08 -9.91
CA ALA A 51 -3.56 9.01 -8.92
C ALA A 51 -4.98 8.97 -8.36
N CYS A 52 -5.55 10.13 -7.99
CA CYS A 52 -6.91 10.20 -7.46
C CYS A 52 -7.99 9.75 -8.46
N LYS A 53 -7.79 10.02 -9.76
CA LYS A 53 -8.74 9.67 -10.83
C LYS A 53 -8.66 8.21 -11.25
N GLU A 54 -7.45 7.71 -11.49
CA GLU A 54 -7.25 6.41 -12.13
C GLU A 54 -7.07 5.26 -11.12
N TRP A 55 -6.57 5.56 -9.91
CA TRP A 55 -6.21 4.51 -8.96
C TRP A 55 -7.28 4.24 -7.89
N GLY A 56 -8.11 5.23 -7.54
CA GLY A 56 -9.30 5.04 -6.72
C GLY A 56 -9.07 4.53 -5.28
N PHE A 57 -10.08 4.69 -4.43
CA PHE A 57 -10.01 4.49 -2.97
C PHE A 57 -9.92 3.03 -2.50
N PHE A 58 -9.87 2.03 -3.39
CA PHE A 58 -9.98 0.61 -3.01
C PHE A 58 -8.87 -0.31 -3.52
N LEU A 59 -7.94 0.16 -4.36
CA LEU A 59 -6.79 -0.65 -4.79
C LEU A 59 -5.43 0.05 -4.61
N ALA A 60 -5.39 1.29 -4.10
CA ALA A 60 -4.21 2.13 -4.22
C ALA A 60 -3.87 2.90 -2.94
N CYS A 61 -3.00 2.31 -2.13
CA CYS A 61 -2.14 3.11 -1.28
C CYS A 61 -0.94 3.52 -2.15
N PHE A 62 -1.02 4.65 -2.85
CA PHE A 62 0.16 5.17 -3.55
C PHE A 62 1.21 5.62 -2.53
N PRO A 63 2.49 5.29 -2.74
CA PRO A 63 3.55 5.64 -1.82
C PRO A 63 3.73 7.16 -1.76
N ILE A 64 3.43 7.72 -0.59
CA ILE A 64 3.68 9.13 -0.30
C ILE A 64 5.01 9.24 0.46
N VAL A 65 5.95 10.00 -0.11
CA VAL A 65 7.22 10.32 0.54
C VAL A 65 7.24 11.77 1.01
N ASN A 66 8.11 12.07 1.99
CA ASN A 66 8.25 13.41 2.54
C ASN A 66 6.93 14.05 3.04
N HIS A 67 6.00 13.23 3.53
CA HIS A 67 4.68 13.66 4.04
C HIS A 67 4.75 14.43 5.37
N GLY A 68 5.95 14.65 5.92
CA GLY A 68 6.14 15.43 7.14
C GLY A 68 5.77 14.73 8.45
N ALA A 69 5.27 13.49 8.42
CA ALA A 69 5.15 12.72 9.66
C ALA A 69 6.54 12.22 10.08
N ALA A 70 6.82 12.30 11.38
CA ALA A 70 8.04 11.76 11.94
C ALA A 70 8.05 10.24 11.75
N ALA A 71 9.18 9.70 11.29
CA ALA A 71 9.34 8.25 11.09
C ALA A 71 9.05 7.44 12.36
N GLU A 72 9.32 8.04 13.52
CA GLU A 72 9.02 7.47 14.84
C GLU A 72 7.53 7.18 15.04
N VAL A 73 6.63 8.03 14.53
CA VAL A 73 5.18 7.79 14.62
C VAL A 73 4.82 6.52 13.86
N LEU A 74 5.38 6.34 12.66
CA LEU A 74 5.11 5.16 11.83
C LEU A 74 5.68 3.89 12.46
N SER A 75 6.87 3.95 13.07
CA SER A 75 7.45 2.81 13.79
C SER A 75 6.66 2.46 15.04
N ASN A 76 6.20 3.46 15.79
CA ASN A 76 5.45 3.25 17.03
C ASN A 76 4.09 2.64 16.75
N VAL A 77 3.39 3.07 15.69
CA VAL A 77 2.13 2.45 15.27
C VAL A 77 2.35 0.99 14.87
N LYS A 78 3.39 0.70 14.09
CA LYS A 78 3.72 -0.69 13.71
C LYS A 78 4.01 -1.56 14.93
N ALA A 79 4.77 -1.04 15.89
CA ALA A 79 5.09 -1.76 17.12
C ALA A 79 3.84 -1.99 17.99
N ALA A 80 2.97 -0.98 18.11
CA ALA A 80 1.73 -1.08 18.87
C ALA A 80 0.78 -2.13 18.28
N VAL A 81 0.63 -2.18 16.95
CA VAL A 81 -0.19 -3.20 16.27
C VAL A 81 0.37 -4.60 16.50
N ALA A 82 1.68 -4.78 16.34
CA ALA A 82 2.31 -6.08 16.56
C ALA A 82 2.16 -6.58 18.02
N ALA A 83 2.12 -5.66 18.99
CA ALA A 83 1.91 -6.00 20.40
C ALA A 83 0.44 -6.33 20.76
N VAL A 84 -0.52 -6.07 19.87
CA VAL A 84 -1.94 -6.44 20.06
C VAL A 84 -2.21 -7.88 19.59
N ASP A 85 -1.37 -8.41 18.71
CA ASP A 85 -1.45 -9.79 18.20
C ASP A 85 -0.77 -10.82 19.12
N GLU A 86 -0.20 -10.39 20.26
CA GLU A 86 0.42 -11.23 21.31
C GLU A 86 -0.53 -11.41 22.52
#